data_AF-A0A081PN74-F1
#
_entry.id   AF-A0A081PN74-F1
#
_cell.length_a   1.000
_cell.length_b   1.000
_cell.length_c   1.000
_cell.angle_alpha   90.00
_cell.angle_beta   90.00
_cell.angle_gamma   90.00
#
_symmetry.space_group_name_H-M   'P 1'
#
loop_
_entity.id
_entity.type
_entity.pdbx_description
1 polymer ?
#
loop_
_entity_poly.entity_id
_entity_poly.type
_entity_poly.pdbx_seq_one_letter_code
_entity_poly.pdbx_strand_id
1 'polypeptide(L)'
;MDTSKLIAFASALGADNKALKQLIDTKIDNATLMQAIEQAKTAVKNDLLGDGVPENLNTLKEIAEEIAKLSGSTEGAVVQKLADLGRRIDEFANLDLVATYNAAKA
;
A
#
# COMPACT_ATOMS: atom_id res chain seq x y z
N MET A 1 -61.91 -35.85 -2.44
CA MET A 1 -60.46 -36.07 -2.31
C MET A 1 -59.99 -35.26 -1.11
N ASP A 2 -59.34 -35.88 -0.12
CA ASP A 2 -58.82 -35.18 1.06
C ASP A 2 -57.51 -34.46 0.69
N THR A 3 -57.52 -33.13 0.76
CA THR A 3 -56.37 -32.28 0.40
C THR A 3 -55.59 -31.81 1.63
N SER A 4 -55.97 -32.23 2.85
CA SER A 4 -55.39 -31.72 4.10
C SER A 4 -53.87 -31.95 4.18
N LYS A 5 -53.39 -33.12 3.73
CA LYS A 5 -51.95 -33.42 3.67
C LYS A 5 -51.20 -32.52 2.68
N LEU A 6 -51.84 -32.18 1.55
CA LEU A 6 -51.25 -31.29 0.54
C LEU A 6 -51.15 -29.86 1.07
N ILE A 7 -52.17 -29.39 1.79
CA ILE A 7 -52.18 -28.06 2.43
C ILE A 7 -51.08 -27.97 3.49
N ALA A 8 -50.97 -28.98 4.36
CA ALA A 8 -49.94 -29.03 5.40
C ALA A 8 -48.52 -29.01 4.79
N PHE A 9 -48.31 -29.80 3.74
CA PHE A 9 -47.04 -29.79 3.00
C PHE A 9 -46.73 -28.42 2.39
N ALA A 10 -47.68 -27.80 1.69
CA ALA A 10 -47.49 -26.50 1.08
C ALA A 10 -47.19 -25.39 2.10
N SER A 11 -47.83 -25.44 3.28
CA SER A 11 -47.57 -24.50 4.37
C SER A 11 -46.17 -24.66 4.95
N ALA A 12 -45.73 -25.91 5.21
CA ALA A 12 -44.37 -26.19 5.69
C ALA A 12 -43.32 -25.73 4.67
N LEU A 13 -43.51 -26.09 3.39
CA LEU A 13 -42.61 -25.67 2.31
C LEU A 13 -42.52 -24.14 2.19
N GLY A 14 -43.64 -23.43 2.33
CA GLY A 14 -43.66 -21.97 2.31
C GLY A 14 -42.90 -21.34 3.48
N ALA A 15 -43.03 -21.91 4.69
CA ALA A 15 -42.28 -21.47 5.86
C ALA A 15 -40.78 -21.71 5.69
N ASP A 16 -40.38 -22.90 5.24
CA ASP A 16 -38.99 -23.27 5.01
C ASP A 16 -38.35 -22.38 3.91
N ASN A 17 -39.07 -22.16 2.80
CA ASN A 17 -38.59 -21.29 1.73
C ASN A 17 -38.41 -19.84 2.20
N LYS A 18 -39.32 -19.33 3.05
CA LYS A 18 -39.19 -18.00 3.66
C LYS A 18 -37.96 -17.91 4.57
N ALA A 19 -37.73 -18.93 5.39
CA ALA A 19 -36.56 -18.98 6.27
C ALA A 19 -35.25 -19.05 5.48
N LEU A 20 -35.18 -19.89 4.44
CA LEU A 20 -34.03 -19.98 3.55
C LEU A 20 -33.76 -18.66 2.82
N LYS A 21 -34.81 -18.00 2.31
CA LYS A 21 -34.68 -16.70 1.67
C LYS A 21 -34.11 -15.66 2.64
N GLN A 22 -34.62 -15.59 3.88
CA GLN A 22 -34.07 -14.67 4.89
C GLN A 22 -32.60 -14.95 5.19
N LEU A 23 -32.20 -16.22 5.32
CA LEU A 23 -30.79 -16.57 5.55
C LEU A 23 -29.90 -16.18 4.37
N ILE A 24 -30.36 -16.34 3.13
CA ILE A 24 -29.61 -15.99 1.92
C ILE A 24 -29.54 -14.47 1.74
N ASP A 25 -30.64 -13.75 1.96
CA ASP A 25 -30.71 -12.28 1.80
C ASP A 25 -29.75 -11.54 2.76
N THR A 26 -29.34 -12.17 3.87
CA THR A 26 -28.33 -11.62 4.80
C THR A 26 -26.88 -11.89 4.40
N LYS A 27 -26.64 -12.78 3.42
CA LYS A 27 -25.29 -13.08 2.96
C LYS A 27 -24.84 -11.97 2.01
N ILE A 28 -23.66 -11.43 2.28
CA ILE A 28 -22.97 -10.58 1.32
C ILE A 28 -22.60 -11.42 0.10
N ASP A 29 -22.83 -10.90 -1.10
CA ASP A 29 -22.40 -11.58 -2.31
C ASP A 29 -20.87 -11.51 -2.47
N ASN A 30 -20.32 -12.46 -3.22
CA ASN A 30 -18.88 -12.56 -3.43
C ASN A 30 -18.29 -11.34 -4.15
N ALA A 31 -19.03 -10.70 -5.06
CA ALA A 31 -18.52 -9.55 -5.80
C ALA A 31 -18.35 -8.35 -4.88
N THR A 32 -19.34 -8.08 -4.02
CA THR A 32 -19.29 -7.05 -2.99
C THR A 32 -18.16 -7.32 -1.99
N LEU A 33 -17.99 -8.58 -1.56
CA LEU A 33 -16.88 -8.95 -0.67
C LEU A 33 -15.50 -8.74 -1.32
N MET A 34 -15.32 -9.18 -2.56
CA MET A 34 -14.06 -9.01 -3.29
C MET A 34 -13.73 -7.53 -3.51
N GLN A 35 -14.73 -6.71 -3.84
CA GLN A 35 -14.55 -5.27 -3.98
C GLN A 35 -14.09 -4.62 -2.66
N ALA A 36 -14.72 -4.97 -1.54
CA ALA A 36 -14.34 -4.46 -0.22
C ALA A 36 -12.91 -4.88 0.17
N ILE A 37 -12.50 -6.10 -0.16
CA ILE A 37 -11.12 -6.59 0.07
C ILE A 37 -10.11 -5.79 -0.74
N GLU A 38 -10.35 -5.54 -2.04
CA GLU A 38 -9.43 -4.76 -2.85
C GLU A 38 -9.33 -3.31 -2.38
N GLN A 39 -10.45 -2.70 -1.99
CA GLN A 39 -10.44 -1.36 -1.39
C GLN A 39 -9.65 -1.32 -0.09
N ALA A 40 -9.83 -2.31 0.79
CA ALA A 40 -9.10 -2.41 2.05
C ALA A 40 -7.59 -2.61 1.82
N LYS A 41 -7.19 -3.44 0.85
CA LYS A 41 -5.79 -3.65 0.48
C LYS A 41 -5.13 -2.34 0.04
N THR A 42 -5.81 -1.55 -0.80
CA THR A 42 -5.31 -0.25 -1.24
C THR A 42 -5.21 0.74 -0.09
N ALA A 43 -6.25 0.83 0.76
CA ALA A 43 -6.25 1.73 1.92
C ALA A 43 -5.08 1.42 2.87
N VAL A 44 -4.89 0.16 3.24
CA VAL A 44 -3.78 -0.27 4.12
C VAL A 44 -2.42 0.03 3.49
N LYS A 45 -2.26 -0.15 2.18
CA LYS A 45 -1.02 0.17 1.47
C LYS A 45 -0.71 1.66 1.57
N ASN A 46 -1.70 2.52 1.29
CA ASN A 46 -1.53 3.97 1.36
C ASN A 46 -1.24 4.43 2.80
N ASP A 47 -1.91 3.87 3.80
CA ASP A 47 -1.68 4.19 5.21
C ASP A 47 -0.25 3.84 5.67
N LEU A 48 0.33 2.76 5.13
CA LEU A 48 1.66 2.30 5.50
C LEU A 48 2.80 2.98 4.74
N LEU A 49 2.57 3.34 3.48
CA LEU A 49 3.63 3.74 2.55
C LEU A 49 3.45 5.16 1.98
N GLY A 50 2.32 5.81 2.25
CA GLY A 50 1.94 7.12 1.70
C GLY A 50 1.20 7.05 0.37
N ASP A 51 0.82 8.21 -0.17
CA ASP A 51 0.19 8.30 -1.49
C ASP A 51 1.21 8.08 -2.63
N GLY A 52 0.77 7.47 -3.73
CA GLY A 52 1.61 7.27 -4.94
C GLY A 52 2.45 5.99 -4.94
N VAL A 53 2.13 5.03 -4.06
CA VAL A 53 2.85 3.77 -3.91
C VAL A 53 2.56 2.83 -5.08
N PRO A 54 3.56 2.05 -5.55
CA PRO A 54 3.36 1.13 -6.66
C PRO A 54 2.24 0.11 -6.42
N GLU A 55 1.34 -0.03 -7.40
CA GLU A 55 0.23 -0.97 -7.34
C GLU A 55 0.69 -2.43 -7.28
N ASN A 56 1.89 -2.73 -7.78
CA ASN A 56 2.43 -4.08 -7.88
C ASN A 56 2.94 -4.70 -6.55
N LEU A 57 2.85 -4.00 -5.42
CA LEU A 57 3.11 -4.60 -4.09
C LEU A 57 1.89 -5.43 -3.66
N ASN A 58 1.98 -6.75 -3.78
CA ASN A 58 0.86 -7.68 -3.60
C ASN A 58 0.98 -8.52 -2.32
N THR A 59 2.17 -8.59 -1.72
CA THR A 59 2.45 -9.39 -0.52
C THR A 59 2.94 -8.52 0.64
N LEU A 60 2.73 -9.00 1.86
CA LEU A 60 3.25 -8.34 3.07
C LEU A 60 4.78 -8.24 3.07
N LYS A 61 5.47 -9.21 2.44
CA LYS A 61 6.92 -9.19 2.30
C LYS A 61 7.38 -8.04 1.41
N GLU A 62 6.77 -7.87 0.24
CA GLU A 62 7.08 -6.76 -0.67
C GLU A 62 6.81 -5.40 -0.02
N ILE A 63 5.73 -5.28 0.75
CA ILE A 63 5.43 -4.07 1.53
C ILE A 63 6.52 -3.83 2.59
N ALA A 64 6.93 -4.86 3.34
CA ALA A 64 7.98 -4.73 4.35
C ALA A 64 9.34 -4.34 3.74
N GLU A 65 9.68 -4.88 2.58
CA GLU A 65 10.87 -4.49 1.82
C GLU A 65 10.80 -3.02 1.38
N GLU A 66 9.62 -2.55 0.95
CA GLU A 66 9.43 -1.15 0.56
C GLU A 66 9.52 -0.20 1.78
N ILE A 67 8.95 -0.58 2.93
CA ILE A 67 9.13 0.15 4.20
C ILE A 67 10.62 0.24 4.55
N ALA A 68 11.37 -0.85 4.40
CA ALA A 68 12.80 -0.87 4.68
C ALA A 68 13.60 0.05 3.74
N LYS A 69 13.19 0.21 2.47
CA LYS A 69 13.78 1.18 1.54
C LYS A 69 13.41 2.61 1.88
N LEU A 70 12.15 2.89 2.24
CA LEU A 70 11.74 4.20 2.76
C LEU A 70 12.53 4.56 4.02
N SER A 71 12.89 3.55 4.81
CA SER A 71 13.75 3.67 6.00
C SER A 71 15.25 3.63 5.68
N GLY A 72 15.63 3.43 4.42
CA GLY A 72 17.02 3.25 4.01
C GLY A 72 17.63 4.52 3.43
N SER A 73 18.70 5.06 3.99
CA SER A 73 18.80 5.49 5.38
C SER A 73 19.22 6.96 5.24
N THR A 74 18.60 7.86 6.01
CA THR A 74 19.04 9.28 6.00
C THR A 74 20.54 9.36 6.23
N GLU A 75 21.09 8.45 7.03
CA GLU A 75 22.52 8.30 7.32
C GLU A 75 23.34 7.96 6.07
N GLY A 76 22.88 7.09 5.16
CA GLY A 76 23.58 6.81 3.90
C GLY A 76 23.66 8.04 2.98
N ALA A 77 22.54 8.76 2.84
CA ALA A 77 22.51 10.02 2.08
C ALA A 77 23.36 11.12 2.75
N VAL A 78 23.39 11.17 4.09
CA VAL A 78 24.24 12.07 4.88
C VAL A 78 25.71 11.72 4.73
N VAL A 79 26.10 10.45 4.79
CA VAL A 79 27.49 10.00 4.60
C VAL A 79 27.99 10.35 3.20
N GLN A 80 27.18 10.13 2.16
CA GLN A 80 27.51 10.54 0.80
C GLN A 80 27.71 12.07 0.72
N LYS A 81 26.83 12.85 1.35
CA LYS A 81 26.92 14.31 1.37
C LYS A 81 28.15 14.79 2.14
N LEU A 82 28.52 14.11 3.23
CA LEU A 82 29.72 14.40 4.01
C LEU A 82 31.00 14.10 3.23
N ALA A 83 31.03 12.99 2.48
CA ALA A 83 32.14 12.66 1.58
C ALA A 83 32.31 13.72 0.48
N ASP A 84 31.21 14.15 -0.14
CA ASP A 84 31.22 15.21 -1.16
C ASP A 84 31.72 16.55 -0.59
N LEU A 85 31.30 16.91 0.63
CA LEU A 85 31.76 18.12 1.32
C LEU A 85 33.25 18.03 1.67
N GLY A 86 33.73 16.88 2.14
CA GLY A 86 35.15 16.64 2.41
C GLY A 86 36.03 16.90 1.18
N ARG A 87 35.66 16.33 0.03
CA ARG A 87 36.38 16.56 -1.24
C ARG A 87 36.41 18.05 -1.62
N ARG A 88 35.28 18.76 -1.50
CA ARG A 88 35.23 20.20 -1.82
C ARG A 88 36.10 21.03 -0.89
N ILE A 89 36.18 20.65 0.39
CA ILE A 89 37.06 21.30 1.36
C ILE A 89 38.53 21.07 0.98
N ASP A 90 38.91 19.84 0.62
CA ASP A 90 40.27 19.53 0.18
C ASP A 90 40.66 20.30 -1.09
N GLU A 91 39.75 20.40 -2.07
CA GLU A 91 39.96 21.20 -3.27
C GLU A 91 40.16 22.68 -2.95
N PHE A 92 39.36 23.22 -2.03
CA PHE A 92 39.48 24.62 -1.62
C PHE A 92 40.76 24.89 -0.82
N ALA A 93 41.15 23.96 0.06
CA ALA A 93 42.37 24.07 0.85
C ALA A 93 43.64 24.06 -0.01
N ASN A 94 43.60 23.36 -1.15
CA ASN A 94 44.70 23.28 -2.10
C ASN A 94 44.61 24.30 -3.25
N LEU A 95 43.61 25.18 -3.24
CA LEU A 95 43.45 26.21 -4.27
C LEU A 95 44.47 27.33 -4.08
N ASP A 96 45.33 27.54 -5.08
CA ASP A 96 46.25 28.69 -5.09
C ASP A 96 45.49 29.97 -5.46
N LEU A 97 45.04 30.67 -4.44
CA LEU A 97 44.26 31.91 -4.59
C LEU A 97 45.07 33.04 -5.23
N VAL A 98 46.40 33.05 -5.09
CA VAL A 98 47.26 34.09 -5.68
C VAL A 98 47.39 33.87 -7.18
N ALA A 99 47.64 32.63 -7.60
CA ALA A 99 47.64 32.27 -9.02
C ALA A 99 46.26 32.52 -9.66
N THR A 100 45.18 32.14 -8.97
CA THR A 100 43.80 32.37 -9.42
C THR A 100 43.50 33.86 -9.60
N TYR A 101 43.88 34.70 -8.62
CA TYR A 101 43.72 36.15 -8.70
C TYR A 101 44.52 36.76 -9.87
N ASN A 102 45.77 36.34 -10.03
CA ASN A 102 46.63 36.86 -11.08
C ASN A 102 46.12 36.46 -12.48
N ALA A 103 45.58 35.25 -12.64
CA ALA A 103 44.96 34.80 -13.88
C ALA A 103 43.67 35.58 -14.21
N ALA A 104 42.85 35.91 -13.21
CA ALA A 104 41.63 36.69 -13.39
C ALA A 104 41.87 38.17 -13.68
N LYS A 105 43.07 38.68 -13.39
CA LYS A 105 43.47 40.08 -13.63
C LYS A 105 43.99 40.32 -15.07
N ALA A 106 44.44 39.26 -15.75
CA ALA A 106 44.94 39.30 -17.12
C ALA A 106 43.79 39.36 -18.13
#